data_AF-A0A7Y5IVA2-F1
#
_entry.id   AF-A0A7Y5IVA2-F1
#
_cell.length_a   1.000
_cell.length_b   1.000
_cell.length_c   1.000
_cell.angle_alpha   90.00
_cell.angle_beta   90.00
_cell.angle_gamma   90.00
#
_symmetry.space_group_name_H-M   'P 1'
#
loop_
_entity.id
_entity.type
_entity.pdbx_description
1 polymer ?
#
loop_
_entity_poly.entity_id
_entity_poly.type
_entity_poly.pdbx_seq_one_letter_code
_entity_poly.pdbx_strand_id
1 'polypeptide(L)'
;MESDGSAYFEAPVGKELYFQALDPNGLAVQSMRSGTYLHPGERLTCLGCHEPKHRAPTRTPEVPLALQRPPSRIEPDLDGSNPFSFVRLVQPVLDRHCVGCHQKEGALDLAGVIEGDYGWTRAYRNLAGEYGFYFHVRNGSFPDGDHGGGRTLPGRFGARASKLLGYLNANHYGVHLSPEESHRVTLWLDCNSEFYGAYEDPEAQARGERVIPSLD
;
A
#
# COMPACT_ATOMS: atom_id res chain seq x y z
N MET A 1 -0.42 -17.27 -0.22
CA MET A 1 -0.64 -17.78 1.15
C MET A 1 -1.51 -19.01 1.01
N GLU A 2 -1.23 -20.05 1.77
CA GLU A 2 -2.01 -21.28 1.76
C GLU A 2 -3.20 -21.19 2.74
N SER A 3 -4.11 -22.15 2.69
CA SER A 3 -5.30 -22.18 3.56
C SER A 3 -4.98 -22.34 5.06
N ASP A 4 -3.78 -22.81 5.41
CA ASP A 4 -3.28 -22.90 6.79
C ASP A 4 -2.60 -21.59 7.26
N GLY A 5 -2.62 -20.54 6.44
CA GLY A 5 -1.99 -19.24 6.72
C GLY A 5 -0.48 -19.19 6.45
N SER A 6 0.13 -20.29 6.01
CA SER A 6 1.57 -20.31 5.71
C SER A 6 1.89 -19.63 4.37
N ALA A 7 3.09 -19.06 4.26
CA ALA A 7 3.60 -18.43 3.05
C ALA A 7 5.09 -18.76 2.85
N TYR A 8 5.48 -19.02 1.61
CA TYR A 8 6.86 -19.30 1.22
C TYR A 8 7.15 -18.72 -0.17
N PHE A 9 8.11 -17.81 -0.26
CA PHE A 9 8.43 -17.07 -1.48
C PHE A 9 9.91 -16.67 -1.53
N GLU A 10 10.39 -16.36 -2.73
CA GLU A 10 11.71 -15.79 -2.98
C GLU A 10 11.73 -14.32 -2.60
N ALA A 11 12.69 -13.91 -1.79
CA ALA A 11 12.90 -12.51 -1.44
C ALA A 11 13.99 -11.90 -2.33
N PRO A 12 13.83 -10.64 -2.79
CA PRO A 12 14.91 -9.93 -3.47
C PRO A 12 16.12 -9.75 -2.54
N VAL A 13 17.31 -9.92 -3.12
CA VAL A 13 18.58 -9.84 -2.39
C VAL A 13 18.91 -8.39 -2.06
N GLY A 14 19.23 -8.12 -0.79
CA GLY A 14 19.71 -6.81 -0.35
C GLY A 14 18.68 -5.68 -0.46
N LYS A 15 17.39 -6.01 -0.62
CA LYS A 15 16.28 -5.06 -0.61
C LYS A 15 15.55 -5.10 0.71
N GLU A 16 15.19 -3.92 1.22
CA GLU A 16 14.34 -3.81 2.40
C GLU A 16 12.90 -4.21 2.05
N LEU A 17 12.30 -5.04 2.89
CA LEU A 17 10.98 -5.61 2.73
C LEU A 17 10.20 -5.45 4.02
N TYR A 18 8.91 -5.23 3.89
CA TYR A 18 7.94 -5.43 4.95
C TYR A 18 6.75 -6.22 4.38
N PHE A 19 5.98 -6.86 5.25
CA PHE A 19 4.87 -7.71 4.83
C PHE A 19 3.54 -7.15 5.30
N GLN A 20 2.53 -7.32 4.45
CA GLN A 20 1.13 -7.06 4.76
C GLN A 20 0.34 -8.36 4.63
N ALA A 21 -0.47 -8.68 5.63
CA ALA A 21 -1.45 -9.76 5.52
C ALA A 21 -2.71 -9.19 4.87
N LEU A 22 -3.15 -9.78 3.75
CA LEU A 22 -4.29 -9.29 2.98
C LEU A 22 -5.54 -10.15 3.23
N ASP A 23 -6.71 -9.54 3.15
CA ASP A 23 -7.99 -10.24 3.16
C ASP A 23 -8.38 -10.73 1.73
N PRO A 24 -9.52 -11.46 1.57
CA PRO A 24 -9.93 -11.97 0.25
C PRO A 24 -10.21 -10.89 -0.81
N ASN A 25 -10.39 -9.63 -0.41
CA ASN A 25 -10.59 -8.51 -1.34
C ASN A 25 -9.27 -7.80 -1.67
N GLY A 26 -8.13 -8.31 -1.17
CA GLY A 26 -6.81 -7.71 -1.38
C GLY A 26 -6.48 -6.56 -0.43
N LEU A 27 -7.29 -6.32 0.62
CA LEU A 27 -7.06 -5.21 1.55
C LEU A 27 -6.15 -5.61 2.70
N ALA A 28 -5.22 -4.74 3.08
CA ALA A 28 -4.33 -4.98 4.20
C ALA A 28 -5.12 -5.08 5.53
N VAL A 29 -5.04 -6.25 6.16
CA VAL A 29 -5.54 -6.51 7.50
C VAL A 29 -4.54 -5.99 8.54
N GLN A 30 -3.25 -6.24 8.32
CA GLN A 30 -2.18 -5.84 9.22
C GLN A 30 -0.91 -5.60 8.42
N SER A 31 -0.16 -4.56 8.77
CA SER A 31 1.12 -4.24 8.13
C SER A 31 2.26 -4.32 9.14
N MET A 32 3.37 -4.87 8.70
CA MET A 32 4.64 -4.65 9.39
C MET A 32 4.98 -3.16 9.40
N ARG A 33 5.61 -2.72 10.49
CA ARG A 33 6.19 -1.37 10.67
C ARG A 33 7.67 -1.42 10.98
N SER A 34 8.31 -2.41 10.39
CA SER A 34 9.74 -2.69 10.46
C SER A 34 10.15 -3.29 9.13
N GLY A 35 11.35 -2.98 8.66
CA GLY A 35 11.95 -3.67 7.53
C GLY A 35 12.66 -4.96 7.92
N THR A 36 12.83 -5.81 6.93
CA THR A 36 13.77 -6.93 6.92
C THR A 36 14.45 -6.99 5.55
N TYR A 37 15.57 -7.67 5.46
CA TYR A 37 16.29 -7.89 4.20
C TYR A 37 17.02 -9.22 4.29
N LEU A 38 17.39 -9.78 3.14
CA LEU A 38 18.10 -11.05 3.06
C LEU A 38 19.36 -10.92 2.21
N HIS A 39 20.41 -11.64 2.60
CA HIS A 39 21.64 -11.83 1.85
C HIS A 39 21.50 -12.92 0.78
N PRO A 40 22.42 -13.00 -0.22
CA PRO A 40 22.41 -14.07 -1.20
C PRO A 40 22.42 -15.46 -0.55
N GLY A 41 21.44 -16.30 -0.88
CA GLY A 41 21.31 -17.67 -0.36
C GLY A 41 20.76 -17.77 1.06
N GLU A 42 20.44 -16.66 1.72
CA GLU A 42 19.86 -16.66 3.05
C GLU A 42 18.40 -17.16 3.03
N ARG A 43 17.98 -17.82 4.11
CA ARG A 43 16.59 -18.22 4.35
C ARG A 43 16.12 -17.64 5.68
N LEU A 44 15.19 -16.71 5.62
CA LEU A 44 14.53 -16.15 6.80
C LEU A 44 13.25 -16.94 7.10
N THR A 45 12.99 -17.22 8.38
CA THR A 45 11.75 -17.87 8.84
C THR A 45 11.15 -17.09 9.99
N CYS A 46 9.83 -16.83 9.91
CA CYS A 46 9.04 -16.19 10.96
C CYS A 46 8.05 -17.21 11.53
N LEU A 47 7.83 -17.19 12.84
CA LEU A 47 6.81 -18.04 13.49
C LEU A 47 5.38 -17.60 13.15
N GLY A 48 5.20 -16.30 12.96
CA GLY A 48 3.91 -15.66 12.70
C GLY A 48 4.07 -14.15 12.62
N CYS A 49 2.98 -13.45 12.34
CA CYS A 49 2.97 -11.99 12.23
C CYS A 49 3.20 -11.35 13.60
N HIS A 50 4.41 -10.82 13.83
CA HIS A 50 4.81 -10.17 15.08
C HIS A 50 4.92 -11.13 16.30
N GLU A 51 5.21 -12.41 16.06
CA GLU A 51 5.55 -13.37 17.13
C GLU A 51 6.98 -13.15 17.69
N PRO A 52 7.26 -13.58 18.95
CA PRO A 52 8.58 -13.40 19.57
C PRO A 52 9.71 -14.13 18.81
N LYS A 53 10.75 -13.38 18.41
CA LYS A 53 11.87 -13.87 17.57
C LYS A 53 12.79 -14.89 18.27
N HIS A 54 12.85 -14.86 19.60
CA HIS A 54 13.74 -15.73 20.40
C HIS A 54 13.00 -16.90 21.04
N ARG A 55 11.76 -17.14 20.64
CA ARG A 55 10.98 -18.28 21.11
C ARG A 55 11.17 -19.43 20.13
N ALA A 56 11.38 -20.63 20.66
CA ALA A 56 11.34 -21.82 19.82
C ALA A 56 9.90 -22.03 19.30
N PRO A 57 9.71 -22.42 18.03
CA PRO A 57 8.40 -22.79 17.51
C PRO A 57 7.79 -23.89 18.38
N THR A 58 6.49 -23.79 18.65
CA THR A 58 5.76 -24.95 19.15
C THR A 58 5.77 -26.02 18.05
N ARG A 59 6.16 -27.24 18.41
CA ARG A 59 6.24 -28.33 17.45
C ARG A 59 4.83 -28.70 16.98
N THR A 60 4.48 -28.33 15.76
CA THR A 60 3.26 -28.78 15.11
C THR A 60 3.49 -30.17 14.50
N PRO A 61 2.51 -31.09 14.57
CA PRO A 61 2.63 -32.39 13.94
C PRO A 61 2.64 -32.31 12.41
N GLU A 62 2.07 -31.24 11.84
CA GLU A 62 1.96 -31.03 10.40
C GLU A 62 3.01 -30.05 9.87
N VAL A 63 3.52 -30.35 8.67
CA VAL A 63 4.41 -29.46 7.91
C VAL A 63 3.55 -28.38 7.25
N PRO A 64 3.86 -27.08 7.43
CA PRO A 64 3.13 -25.99 6.79
C PRO A 64 2.98 -26.20 5.28
N LEU A 65 1.78 -25.97 4.74
CA LEU A 65 1.44 -26.23 3.35
C LEU A 65 2.40 -25.51 2.39
N ALA A 66 2.80 -24.28 2.70
CA ALA A 66 3.70 -23.50 1.86
C ALA A 66 5.09 -24.14 1.71
N LEU A 67 5.54 -24.93 2.70
CA LEU A 67 6.84 -25.62 2.66
C LEU A 67 6.78 -26.96 1.91
N GLN A 68 5.60 -27.41 1.50
CA GLN A 68 5.42 -28.63 0.71
C GLN A 68 5.60 -28.39 -0.79
N ARG A 69 5.86 -27.14 -1.20
CA ARG A 69 6.08 -26.73 -2.59
C ARG A 69 7.29 -25.79 -2.70
N PRO A 70 7.83 -25.58 -3.92
CA PRO A 70 8.85 -24.56 -4.15
C PRO A 70 8.37 -23.15 -3.75
N PRO A 71 9.30 -22.24 -3.38
CA PRO A 71 8.95 -20.87 -3.06
C PRO A 71 8.30 -20.17 -4.27
N SER A 72 7.26 -19.38 -4.02
CA SER A 72 6.66 -18.53 -5.05
C SER A 72 7.62 -17.40 -5.45
N ARG A 73 7.55 -16.97 -6.72
CA ARG A 73 8.19 -15.73 -7.16
C ARG A 73 7.26 -14.55 -6.90
N ILE A 74 7.85 -13.39 -6.62
CA ILE A 74 7.09 -12.13 -6.54
C ILE A 74 6.71 -11.73 -7.95
N GLU A 75 5.43 -11.47 -8.17
CA GLU A 75 4.90 -10.98 -9.44
C GLU A 75 4.67 -9.46 -9.34
N PRO A 76 4.90 -8.69 -10.42
CA PRO A 76 4.48 -7.30 -10.46
C PRO A 76 2.97 -7.17 -10.27
N ASP A 77 2.56 -6.13 -9.52
CA ASP A 77 1.15 -5.74 -9.41
C ASP A 77 0.81 -4.70 -10.51
N LEU A 78 -0.20 -3.86 -10.29
CA LEU A 78 -0.67 -2.86 -11.25
C LEU A 78 0.40 -1.83 -11.64
N ASP A 79 0.29 -1.28 -12.85
CA ASP A 79 1.10 -0.14 -13.24
C ASP A 79 0.90 1.06 -12.29
N GLY A 80 2.02 1.67 -11.89
CA GLY A 80 2.07 2.69 -10.84
C GLY A 80 2.29 2.14 -9.43
N SER A 81 2.37 0.82 -9.23
CA SER A 81 2.78 0.22 -7.95
C SER A 81 4.31 0.06 -7.82
N ASN A 82 5.02 -0.14 -8.94
CA ASN A 82 6.48 -0.23 -8.98
C ASN A 82 7.06 0.24 -10.35
N PRO A 83 7.79 1.37 -10.43
CA PRO A 83 7.99 2.33 -9.34
C PRO A 83 6.64 2.96 -8.92
N PHE A 84 6.52 3.26 -7.64
CA PHE A 84 5.26 3.76 -7.08
C PHE A 84 4.94 5.18 -7.61
N SER A 85 3.69 5.44 -7.98
CA SER A 85 3.26 6.74 -8.51
C SER A 85 1.76 6.94 -8.40
N PHE A 86 1.30 7.92 -7.63
CA PHE A 86 -0.11 8.28 -7.54
C PHE A 86 -0.72 8.64 -8.90
N VAL A 87 0.03 9.38 -9.72
CA VAL A 87 -0.39 9.87 -11.03
C VAL A 87 -0.68 8.71 -11.99
N ARG A 88 0.08 7.61 -11.89
CA ARG A 88 -0.12 6.41 -12.71
C ARG A 88 -1.12 5.44 -12.09
N LEU A 89 -1.07 5.29 -10.77
CA LEU A 89 -1.85 4.30 -10.05
C LEU A 89 -3.30 4.73 -9.87
N VAL A 90 -3.54 5.94 -9.35
CA VAL A 90 -4.84 6.38 -8.82
C VAL A 90 -5.54 7.40 -9.70
N GLN A 91 -4.82 8.43 -10.16
CA GLN A 91 -5.41 9.54 -10.93
C GLN A 91 -6.27 9.08 -12.12
N PRO A 92 -5.92 8.03 -12.89
CA PRO A 92 -6.75 7.57 -14.01
C PRO A 92 -8.14 7.07 -13.57
N VAL A 93 -8.25 6.49 -12.37
CA VAL A 93 -9.54 6.07 -11.80
C VAL A 93 -10.37 7.29 -11.43
N LEU A 94 -9.74 8.29 -10.81
CA LEU A 94 -10.42 9.55 -10.43
C LEU A 94 -10.90 10.31 -11.65
N ASP A 95 -10.06 10.44 -12.69
CA ASP A 95 -10.40 11.13 -13.93
C ASP A 95 -11.62 10.51 -14.61
N ARG A 96 -11.70 9.17 -14.59
CA ARG A 96 -12.79 8.43 -15.21
C ARG A 96 -14.10 8.52 -14.43
N HIS A 97 -14.05 8.40 -13.11
CA HIS A 97 -15.24 8.12 -12.29
C HIS A 97 -15.65 9.26 -11.36
N CYS A 98 -14.72 10.18 -11.03
CA CYS A 98 -14.92 11.15 -9.96
C CYS A 98 -14.88 12.60 -10.45
N VAL A 99 -13.90 12.95 -11.30
CA VAL A 99 -13.65 14.36 -11.68
C VAL A 99 -14.88 15.02 -12.28
N GLY A 100 -15.59 14.36 -13.19
CA GLY A 100 -16.74 14.95 -13.88
C GLY A 100 -17.88 15.36 -12.95
N CYS A 101 -18.32 14.48 -12.05
CA CYS A 101 -19.39 14.80 -11.10
C CYS A 101 -18.91 15.74 -10.00
N HIS A 102 -17.66 15.61 -9.53
CA HIS A 102 -17.11 16.50 -8.51
C HIS A 102 -17.04 17.96 -9.00
N GLN A 103 -16.65 18.18 -10.26
CA GLN A 103 -16.66 19.52 -10.85
C GLN A 103 -18.08 20.06 -11.01
N LYS A 104 -19.00 19.25 -11.53
CA LYS A 104 -20.39 19.66 -11.80
C LYS A 104 -21.14 20.02 -10.51
N GLU A 105 -20.98 19.24 -9.46
CA GLU A 105 -21.71 19.40 -8.21
C GLU A 105 -20.98 20.33 -7.20
N GLY A 106 -19.84 20.91 -7.59
CA GLY A 106 -19.05 21.79 -6.72
C GLY A 106 -18.50 21.07 -5.49
N ALA A 107 -18.18 19.78 -5.62
CA ALA A 107 -17.58 18.98 -4.57
C ALA A 107 -16.06 19.19 -4.49
N LEU A 108 -15.38 18.38 -3.68
CA LEU A 108 -13.93 18.39 -3.56
C LEU A 108 -13.27 18.21 -4.94
N ASP A 109 -12.38 19.12 -5.35
CA ASP A 109 -11.78 19.08 -6.69
C ASP A 109 -10.74 17.95 -6.79
N LEU A 110 -10.94 17.04 -7.74
CA LEU A 110 -10.10 15.85 -7.94
C LEU A 110 -9.31 15.89 -9.25
N ALA A 111 -9.17 17.07 -9.87
CA ALA A 111 -8.44 17.19 -11.12
C ALA A 111 -6.95 16.82 -10.97
N GLY A 112 -6.39 16.19 -12.00
CA GLY A 112 -4.96 15.87 -12.11
C GLY A 112 -4.04 17.07 -12.38
N VAL A 113 -4.43 18.29 -11.98
CA VAL A 113 -3.64 19.50 -12.20
C VAL A 113 -2.47 19.53 -11.21
N ILE A 114 -1.24 19.54 -11.73
CA ILE A 114 0.00 19.68 -10.94
C ILE A 114 0.09 21.09 -10.37
N GLU A 115 0.22 21.23 -9.05
CA GLU A 115 0.23 22.55 -8.40
C GLU A 115 0.98 22.59 -7.05
N GLY A 116 1.49 23.79 -6.73
CA GLY A 116 2.24 24.08 -5.51
C GLY A 116 3.68 23.57 -5.52
N ASP A 117 4.37 23.84 -4.41
CA ASP A 117 5.83 23.75 -4.34
C ASP A 117 6.39 22.32 -4.41
N TYR A 118 5.55 21.30 -4.17
CA TYR A 118 5.94 19.89 -4.21
C TYR A 118 5.52 19.15 -5.49
N GLY A 119 4.86 19.85 -6.43
CA GLY A 119 4.43 19.27 -7.71
C GLY A 119 3.34 18.20 -7.60
N TRP A 120 2.55 18.22 -6.53
CA TRP A 120 1.44 17.27 -6.35
C TRP A 120 0.24 17.64 -7.20
N THR A 121 -0.56 16.65 -7.61
CA THR A 121 -1.85 16.94 -8.23
C THR A 121 -2.82 17.50 -7.20
N ARG A 122 -3.75 18.35 -7.64
CA ARG A 122 -4.85 18.85 -6.81
C ARG A 122 -5.64 17.72 -6.15
N ALA A 123 -5.92 16.66 -6.89
CA ALA A 123 -6.58 15.45 -6.38
C ALA A 123 -5.86 14.86 -5.17
N TYR A 124 -4.54 14.67 -5.27
CA TYR A 124 -3.75 14.14 -4.16
C TYR A 124 -3.80 15.05 -2.94
N ARG A 125 -3.57 16.36 -3.14
CA ARG A 125 -3.58 17.37 -2.06
C ARG A 125 -4.90 17.36 -1.28
N ASN A 126 -6.01 17.18 -1.99
CA ASN A 126 -7.34 17.17 -1.41
C ASN A 126 -7.71 15.84 -0.75
N LEU A 127 -7.18 14.71 -1.22
CA LEU A 127 -7.51 13.38 -0.71
C LEU A 127 -6.59 12.90 0.41
N ALA A 128 -5.27 12.98 0.23
CA ALA A 128 -4.29 12.24 1.03
C ALA A 128 -4.39 12.55 2.53
N GLY A 129 -4.53 13.83 2.88
CA GLY A 129 -4.56 14.27 4.28
C GLY A 129 -5.85 13.94 5.03
N GLU A 130 -7.02 14.10 4.40
CA GLU A 130 -8.30 13.96 5.10
C GLU A 130 -8.98 12.60 4.91
N TYR A 131 -8.82 12.01 3.71
CA TYR A 131 -9.51 10.80 3.29
C TYR A 131 -8.57 9.60 3.14
N GLY A 132 -7.27 9.85 2.95
CA GLY A 132 -6.23 8.84 2.86
C GLY A 132 -5.94 8.14 4.19
N PHE A 133 -4.92 7.29 4.16
CA PHE A 133 -4.33 6.68 5.35
C PHE A 133 -2.81 6.83 5.30
N TYR A 134 -2.21 7.29 6.39
CA TYR A 134 -0.76 7.43 6.51
C TYR A 134 -0.28 7.26 7.95
N PHE A 135 0.99 6.92 8.12
CA PHE A 135 1.75 7.10 9.34
C PHE A 135 2.73 8.25 9.18
N HIS A 136 2.86 9.07 10.23
CA HIS A 136 3.86 10.12 10.30
C HIS A 136 5.26 9.53 10.46
N VAL A 137 6.17 9.99 9.60
CA VAL A 137 7.60 9.65 9.60
C VAL A 137 8.46 10.63 10.43
N ARG A 138 7.85 11.43 11.31
CA ARG A 138 8.58 12.36 12.20
C ARG A 138 9.10 11.68 13.46
N ASN A 139 10.25 12.14 13.96
CA ASN A 139 10.75 11.74 15.28
C ASN A 139 9.71 12.02 16.36
N GLY A 140 9.37 11.00 17.14
CA GLY A 140 8.38 11.10 18.20
C GLY A 140 6.92 10.95 17.74
N SER A 141 6.64 10.42 16.55
CA SER A 141 5.27 10.07 16.13
C SER A 141 4.69 8.84 16.87
N PHE A 142 5.51 8.07 17.59
CA PHE A 142 5.05 6.89 18.33
C PHE A 142 3.85 7.11 19.28
N PRO A 143 3.69 8.25 19.98
CA PRO A 143 2.52 8.52 20.81
C PRO A 143 1.29 9.01 20.02
N ASP A 144 1.45 9.42 18.76
CA ASP A 144 0.35 9.90 17.93
C ASP A 144 -0.53 8.68 17.59
N GLY A 145 -1.73 8.58 18.17
CA GLY A 145 -2.51 7.33 18.12
C GLY A 145 -2.91 6.90 16.71
N ASP A 146 -3.57 7.79 15.96
CA ASP A 146 -4.23 7.45 14.68
C ASP A 146 -3.24 7.38 13.50
N HIS A 147 -2.26 8.28 13.47
CA HIS A 147 -1.24 8.37 12.42
C HIS A 147 0.19 8.19 12.96
N GLY A 148 0.34 7.48 14.06
CA GLY A 148 1.63 7.19 14.69
C GLY A 148 1.67 5.80 15.30
N GLY A 149 2.22 5.63 16.50
CA GLY A 149 2.41 4.28 17.07
C GLY A 149 3.66 3.56 16.55
N GLY A 150 3.93 2.38 17.10
CA GLY A 150 5.00 1.48 16.63
C GLY A 150 4.49 0.18 16.01
N ARG A 151 3.17 0.00 15.94
CA ARG A 151 2.50 -1.22 15.46
C ARG A 151 1.18 -0.85 14.79
N THR A 152 0.73 -1.68 13.85
CA THR A 152 -0.64 -1.62 13.33
C THR A 152 -1.55 -2.50 14.16
N LEU A 153 -2.81 -2.09 14.32
CA LEU A 153 -3.87 -2.93 14.86
C LEU A 153 -4.60 -3.64 13.70
N PRO A 154 -4.85 -4.97 13.77
CA PRO A 154 -5.57 -5.68 12.72
C PRO A 154 -6.91 -5.03 12.37
N GLY A 155 -7.15 -4.82 11.08
CA GLY A 155 -8.34 -4.16 10.53
C GLY A 155 -8.37 -2.64 10.69
N ARG A 156 -7.34 -2.02 11.27
CA ARG A 156 -7.21 -0.57 11.46
C ARG A 156 -5.94 -0.03 10.80
N PHE A 157 -5.69 -0.45 9.57
CA PHE A 157 -4.57 0.01 8.75
C PHE A 157 -5.04 0.21 7.31
N GLY A 158 -4.35 1.11 6.60
CA GLY A 158 -4.48 1.27 5.14
C GLY A 158 -5.90 1.61 4.71
N ALA A 159 -6.35 1.02 3.61
CA ALA A 159 -7.67 1.21 3.05
C ALA A 159 -8.79 0.95 4.06
N ARG A 160 -8.65 -0.06 4.92
CA ARG A 160 -9.68 -0.40 5.92
C ARG A 160 -9.84 0.64 7.02
N ALA A 161 -8.81 1.46 7.25
CA ALA A 161 -8.83 2.55 8.20
C ALA A 161 -9.01 3.93 7.54
N SER A 162 -8.99 4.01 6.22
CA SER A 162 -9.17 5.26 5.50
C SER A 162 -10.64 5.66 5.45
N LYS A 163 -10.92 6.97 5.44
CA LYS A 163 -12.28 7.44 5.20
C LYS A 163 -12.70 7.22 3.75
N LEU A 164 -11.72 7.25 2.82
CA LEU A 164 -11.98 7.15 1.39
C LEU A 164 -12.70 5.86 1.01
N LEU A 165 -12.39 4.74 1.66
CA LEU A 165 -12.99 3.44 1.32
C LEU A 165 -14.53 3.47 1.35
N GLY A 166 -15.12 4.24 2.27
CA GLY A 166 -16.57 4.40 2.38
C GLY A 166 -17.23 5.09 1.18
N TYR A 167 -16.46 5.80 0.35
CA TYR A 167 -16.92 6.52 -0.84
C TYR A 167 -16.72 5.74 -2.15
N LEU A 168 -15.98 4.63 -2.14
CA LEU A 168 -15.65 3.86 -3.35
C LEU A 168 -16.73 2.82 -3.71
N ASN A 169 -18.01 3.14 -3.50
CA ASN A 169 -19.12 2.22 -3.73
C ASN A 169 -20.41 2.96 -4.14
N ALA A 170 -21.42 2.20 -4.57
CA ALA A 170 -22.66 2.71 -5.14
C ALA A 170 -23.44 3.70 -4.24
N ASN A 171 -23.21 3.72 -2.91
CA ASN A 171 -23.83 4.73 -2.04
C ASN A 171 -23.33 6.15 -2.34
N HIS A 172 -22.13 6.27 -2.92
CA HIS A 172 -21.60 7.54 -3.41
C HIS A 172 -22.04 7.77 -4.86
N TYR A 173 -23.29 8.21 -5.00
CA TYR A 173 -23.90 8.61 -6.29
C TYR A 173 -23.86 7.52 -7.37
N GLY A 174 -23.95 6.24 -6.98
CA GLY A 174 -24.00 5.12 -7.92
C GLY A 174 -22.66 4.81 -8.59
N VAL A 175 -21.52 5.25 -8.01
CA VAL A 175 -20.19 4.87 -8.55
C VAL A 175 -20.00 3.35 -8.48
N HIS A 176 -19.50 2.79 -9.58
CA HIS A 176 -19.16 1.38 -9.69
C HIS A 176 -17.77 1.27 -10.30
N LEU A 177 -16.83 0.74 -9.52
CA LEU A 177 -15.47 0.47 -9.96
C LEU A 177 -15.35 -1.02 -10.30
N SER A 178 -14.60 -1.33 -11.35
CA SER A 178 -14.14 -2.71 -11.58
C SER A 178 -13.20 -3.17 -10.45
N PRO A 179 -12.98 -4.48 -10.27
CA PRO A 179 -12.03 -4.98 -9.27
C PRO A 179 -10.63 -4.36 -9.40
N GLU A 180 -10.13 -4.19 -10.62
CA GLU A 180 -8.84 -3.53 -10.87
C GLU A 180 -8.87 -2.06 -10.45
N GLU A 181 -9.89 -1.30 -10.84
CA GLU A 181 -10.01 0.12 -10.50
C GLU A 181 -10.16 0.34 -8.99
N SER A 182 -10.88 -0.55 -8.30
CA SER A 182 -10.94 -0.55 -6.84
C SER A 182 -9.56 -0.84 -6.24
N HIS A 183 -8.86 -1.87 -6.73
CA HIS A 183 -7.53 -2.26 -6.26
C HIS A 183 -6.51 -1.14 -6.39
N ARG A 184 -6.55 -0.35 -7.48
CA ARG A 184 -5.68 0.83 -7.67
C ARG A 184 -5.75 1.81 -6.50
N VAL A 185 -6.97 2.15 -6.08
CA VAL A 185 -7.17 3.13 -5.00
C VAL A 185 -6.86 2.51 -3.64
N THR A 186 -7.25 1.26 -3.41
CA THR A 186 -7.01 0.59 -2.12
C THR A 186 -5.55 0.24 -1.90
N LEU A 187 -4.81 -0.15 -2.95
CA LEU A 187 -3.37 -0.36 -2.90
C LEU A 187 -2.64 0.92 -2.52
N TRP A 188 -3.03 2.07 -3.08
CA TRP A 188 -2.48 3.36 -2.68
C TRP A 188 -2.68 3.66 -1.20
N LEU A 189 -3.89 3.41 -0.68
CA LEU A 189 -4.21 3.59 0.74
C LEU A 189 -3.41 2.63 1.64
N ASP A 190 -3.23 1.38 1.23
CA ASP A 190 -2.44 0.36 1.93
C ASP A 190 -0.92 0.66 1.88
N CYS A 191 -0.47 1.43 0.89
CA CYS A 191 0.90 1.92 0.73
C CYS A 191 1.11 3.34 1.27
N ASN A 192 0.49 3.66 2.41
CA ASN A 192 0.67 4.92 3.16
C ASN A 192 0.20 6.19 2.42
N SER A 193 -0.56 6.03 1.34
CA SER A 193 -1.10 7.13 0.54
C SER A 193 -0.02 8.08 0.00
N GLU A 194 1.16 7.58 -0.37
CA GLU A 194 2.25 8.42 -0.89
C GLU A 194 1.96 8.95 -2.30
N PHE A 195 2.68 10.00 -2.73
CA PHE A 195 2.58 10.54 -4.09
C PHE A 195 3.65 10.01 -5.03
N TYR A 196 4.92 10.10 -4.61
CA TYR A 196 6.11 9.71 -5.36
C TYR A 196 6.69 8.40 -4.83
N GLY A 197 7.29 7.60 -5.72
CA GLY A 197 7.98 6.36 -5.36
C GLY A 197 9.50 6.48 -5.31
N ALA A 198 10.05 7.60 -5.82
CA ALA A 198 11.48 7.87 -5.85
C ALA A 198 11.78 9.29 -5.31
N TYR A 199 12.99 9.50 -4.80
CA TYR A 199 13.45 10.84 -4.39
C TYR A 199 13.95 11.66 -5.60
N GLU A 200 14.29 10.97 -6.68
CA GLU A 200 14.83 11.53 -7.91
C GLU A 200 13.73 12.08 -8.82
N ASP A 201 14.04 13.15 -9.55
CA ASP A 201 13.21 13.75 -10.60
C ASP A 201 11.69 13.79 -10.29
N PRO A 202 11.29 14.51 -9.22
CA PRO A 202 9.88 14.62 -8.85
C PRO A 202 9.02 15.27 -9.95
N GLU A 203 9.61 16.14 -10.79
CA GLU A 203 8.90 16.77 -11.90
C GLU A 203 8.49 15.76 -12.98
N ALA A 204 9.38 14.83 -13.34
CA ALA A 204 9.05 13.74 -14.26
C ALA A 204 7.99 12.80 -13.66
N GLN A 205 8.13 12.44 -12.39
CA GLN A 205 7.13 11.60 -11.70
C GLN A 205 5.75 12.29 -11.65
N ALA A 206 5.70 13.62 -11.43
CA ALA A 206 4.45 14.39 -11.43
C ALA A 206 3.75 14.38 -12.79
N ARG A 207 4.51 14.32 -13.89
CA ARG A 207 3.99 14.13 -15.25
C ARG A 207 3.64 12.68 -15.58
N GLY A 208 3.81 11.75 -14.62
CA GLY A 208 3.53 10.33 -14.79
C GLY A 208 4.63 9.56 -15.53
N GLU A 209 5.81 10.16 -15.71
CA GLU A 209 6.97 9.47 -16.29
C GLU A 209 7.52 8.45 -15.29
N ARG A 210 8.10 7.36 -15.79
CA ARG A 210 8.70 6.32 -14.94
C ARG A 210 10.09 6.77 -14.49
N VAL A 211 10.25 6.93 -13.18
CA VAL A 211 11.55 7.18 -12.53
C VAL A 211 11.86 5.99 -11.63
N ILE A 212 13.01 5.37 -11.83
CA ILE A 212 13.48 4.24 -11.02
C ILE A 212 14.31 4.80 -9.86
N PRO A 213 13.98 4.47 -8.59
CA PRO A 213 14.79 4.84 -7.44
C PRO A 213 16.24 4.37 -7.59
N SER A 214 17.21 5.20 -7.18
CA SER A 214 18.63 4.83 -7.28
C SER A 214 19.04 3.63 -6.39
N LEU A 215 18.22 3.30 -5.39
CA LEU A 215 18.42 2.19 -4.46
C LEU A 215 17.67 0.90 -4.86
N ASP A 216 16.99 0.88 -6.02
CA ASP A 216 16.30 -0.29 -6.59
C ASP A 216 17.20 -1.21 -7.44
#